data_AF-A0A7Y8WJN0-F1
#
_entry.id   AF-A0A7Y8WJN0-F1
#
_cell.length_a   1.000
_cell.length_b   1.000
_cell.length_c   1.000
_cell.angle_alpha   90.00
_cell.angle_beta   90.00
_cell.angle_gamma   90.00
#
_symmetry.space_group_name_H-M   'P 1'
#
loop_
_entity.id
_entity.type
_entity.pdbx_description
1 polymer ?
#
loop_
_entity_poly.entity_id
_entity_poly.type
_entity_poly.pdbx_seq_one_letter_code
_entity_poly.pdbx_strand_id
1 'polypeptide(L)' 'MTSGMDAEWLALIVEAKALGISKETILDFLHQNEVREVLVKNRQDT' A
#
# COMPACT_ATOMS: atom_id res chain seq x y z
N MET A 1 -16.76 -5.39 5.91
CA MET A 1 -15.45 -5.69 6.52
C MET A 1 -14.52 -6.19 5.43
N THR A 2 -13.82 -5.27 4.77
CA THR A 2 -12.66 -5.52 3.89
C THR A 2 -11.69 -4.37 4.14
N SER A 3 -11.29 -4.23 5.41
CA SER A 3 -10.15 -3.39 5.78
C SER A 3 -8.90 -4.03 5.20
N GLY A 4 -8.26 -3.40 4.22
CA GLY A 4 -6.95 -3.85 3.78
C GLY A 4 -6.36 -3.07 2.62
N MET A 5 -7.03 -3.07 1.46
CA MET A 5 -6.59 -2.33 0.28
C MET A 5 -7.77 -2.26 -0.70
N ASP A 6 -8.11 -1.08 -1.20
CA ASP A 6 -9.08 -0.96 -2.30
C ASP A 6 -8.51 -1.65 -3.56
N ALA A 7 -9.37 -2.23 -4.40
CA ALA A 7 -8.96 -2.87 -5.64
C ALA A 7 -8.21 -1.89 -6.56
N GLU A 8 -8.59 -0.61 -6.51
CA GLU A 8 -7.90 0.47 -7.22
C GLU A 8 -6.48 0.68 -6.71
N TRP A 9 -6.25 0.66 -5.40
CA TRP A 9 -4.91 0.78 -4.81
C TRP A 9 -4.02 -0.41 -5.16
N LEU A 10 -4.57 -1.63 -5.21
CA LEU A 10 -3.82 -2.80 -5.68
C LEU A 10 -3.41 -2.68 -7.14
N ALA A 11 -4.30 -2.21 -8.01
CA ALA A 11 -4.00 -1.99 -9.42
C ALA A 11 -2.84 -1.00 -9.60
N LEU A 12 -2.85 0.12 -8.86
CA LEU A 12 -1.78 1.13 -8.90
C LEU A 12 -0.42 0.57 -8.45
N ILE A 13 -0.38 -0.25 -7.39
CA ILE A 13 0.86 -0.87 -6.94
C ILE A 13 1.41 -1.88 -7.96
N VAL A 14 0.53 -2.65 -8.61
CA VAL A 14 0.92 -3.60 -9.67
C VAL A 14 1.50 -2.86 -10.88
N GLU A 15 0.87 -1.76 -11.29
CA GLU A 15 1.35 -0.93 -12.40
C GLU A 15 2.70 -0.28 -12.08
N ALA A 16 2.85 0.30 -10.89
CA ALA A 16 4.11 0.89 -10.45
C ALA A 16 5.27 -0.12 -10.50
N LYS A 17 5.00 -1.38 -10.10
CA LYS A 17 5.98 -2.47 -10.23
C LYS A 17 6.33 -2.78 -11.68
N ALA A 18 5.35 -2.81 -12.59
CA ALA A 18 5.57 -3.03 -14.01
C ALA A 18 6.42 -1.92 -14.66
N LEU A 19 6.30 -0.69 -14.15
CA LEU A 19 7.12 0.47 -14.54
C LEU A 19 8.51 0.50 -13.89
N GLY A 20 8.83 -0.46 -13.02
CA GLY A 20 10.12 -0.52 -12.33
C GLY A 20 10.28 0.48 -11.18
N ILE A 21 9.18 1.06 -10.69
CA ILE A 21 9.19 1.96 -9.54
C ILE A 21 9.52 1.16 -8.28
N SER A 22 10.50 1.62 -7.51
CA SER A 22 10.92 0.93 -6.30
C SER A 22 9.88 1.12 -5.17
N LYS A 23 9.82 0.14 -4.27
CA LYS A 23 8.99 0.23 -3.07
C LYS A 23 9.35 1.46 -2.22
N GLU A 24 10.64 1.77 -2.12
CA GLU A 24 11.14 2.93 -1.36
C GLU A 24 10.59 4.23 -1.91
N THR A 25 10.62 4.42 -3.24
CA THR A 25 10.04 5.60 -3.89
C THR A 25 8.54 5.76 -3.62
N ILE A 26 7.79 4.65 -3.61
CA ILE A 26 6.35 4.67 -3.29
C ILE A 26 6.14 5.06 -1.83
N LEU A 27 6.92 4.50 -0.90
CA LEU A 27 6.83 4.83 0.52
C LEU A 27 7.20 6.28 0.80
N ASP A 28 8.26 6.79 0.17
CA ASP A 28 8.67 8.19 0.29
C ASP A 28 7.57 9.14 -0.19
N PHE A 29 6.96 8.82 -1.34
CA PHE A 29 5.80 9.57 -1.84
C PHE A 29 4.64 9.57 -0.84
N LEU A 30 4.27 8.42 -0.30
CA LEU A 30 3.17 8.32 0.67
C LEU A 30 3.47 9.08 1.97
N HIS A 31 4.71 9.01 2.47
CA HIS A 31 5.16 9.76 3.64
C HIS A 31 5.14 11.27 3.41
N GLN A 32 5.58 11.75 2.24
CA GLN A 32 5.52 13.17 1.88
C GLN A 32 4.09 13.71 1.81
N ASN A 33 3.12 12.85 1.53
CA ASN A 33 1.69 13.20 1.45
C ASN A 33 0.92 12.91 2.76
N GLU A 34 1.62 12.76 3.89
CA GLU A 34 1.05 12.54 5.22
C GLU A 34 0.16 11.29 5.34
N VAL A 35 0.27 10.33 4.42
CA VAL A 35 -0.46 9.07 4.48
C VAL A 35 0.14 8.24 5.62
N ARG A 36 -0.61 8.13 6.72
CA ARG A 36 -0.19 7.37 7.90
C ARG A 36 -0.23 5.88 7.59
N GLU A 37 0.88 5.20 7.83
CA GLU A 37 0.97 3.74 7.74
C GLU A 37 -0.02 3.11 8.74
N VAL A 38 -1.12 2.56 8.24
CA VAL A 38 -2.04 1.76 9.04
C VAL A 38 -1.47 0.35 9.06
N LEU A 39 -0.84 -0.02 10.17
CA LEU A 39 -0.48 -1.41 10.44
C LEU A 39 -1.76 -2.26 10.44
N VAL A 40 -2.05 -2.90 9.31
CA VAL A 40 -3.09 -3.92 9.23
C VAL A 40 -2.60 -5.10 10.05
N LYS A 41 -3.02 -5.16 11.32
CA LYS A 41 -2.84 -6.36 12.14
C LYS A 41 -3.61 -7.48 11.45
N ASN A 42 -2.89 -8.45 10.89
CA ASN A 42 -3.48 -9.72 10.49
C ASN A 42 -4.15 -10.32 11.73
N ARG A 43 -5.48 -10.25 11.76
CA ARG A 43 -6.30 -10.94 12.76
C ARG A 43 -6.20 -12.44 12.47
N GLN A 44 -5.12 -13.05 12.93
CA GLN A 44 -5.10 -14.49 13.22
C GLN A 44 -5.75 -14.66 14.60
N ASP A 45 -7.08 -14.63 14.62
CA ASP A 45 -7.83 -15.12 15.77
C ASP A 45 -7.98 -16.64 15.57
N THR A 46 -7.22 -17.40 16.36
CA THR A 46 -7.50 -18.81 16.71
C THR A 46 -8.66 -18.89 17.68
#